data_AF-A0A059PGM0-F1
#
_entry.id   AF-A0A059PGM0-F1
#
_cell.length_a   1.000
_cell.length_b   1.000
_cell.length_c   1.000
_cell.angle_alpha   90.00
_cell.angle_beta   90.00
_cell.angle_gamma   90.00
#
_symmetry.space_group_name_H-M   'P 1'
#
loop_
_entity.id
_entity.type
_entity.pdbx_description
1 polymer ?
#
loop_
_entity_poly.entity_id
_entity_poly.type
_entity_poly.pdbx_seq_one_letter_code
_entity_poly.pdbx_strand_id
1 'polypeptide(L)'
;LTQLLFGLPLEMVHGSVRTGVIYMAGVLAGSLGTSVVDSEVYLVGASGGVYALLAAQVASVLLNLEQMRHGILQLMAVILFVFCDLGYALYSRDLEELQARPTVSYIAHMTGALAGLSVGLLLLRQLDGGLRPRLLRWLALGVWSAFSVFGIAFNLINTVTAQLLAE
;
A
#
# COMPACT_ATOMS: atom_id res chain seq x y z
N LEU A 1 -4.03 2.69 15.67
CA LEU A 1 -4.07 1.31 16.19
C LEU A 1 -3.74 0.28 15.11
N THR A 2 -4.39 0.36 13.95
CA THR A 2 -4.24 -0.59 12.82
C THR A 2 -2.80 -0.79 12.36
N GLN A 3 -2.02 0.30 12.24
CA GLN A 3 -0.60 0.22 11.90
C GLN A 3 0.21 -0.64 12.88
N LEU A 4 -0.11 -0.59 14.18
CA LEU A 4 0.58 -1.39 15.19
C LEU A 4 0.13 -2.84 15.11
N LEU A 5 -1.18 -3.06 14.93
CA LEU A 5 -1.76 -4.40 14.83
C LEU A 5 -1.14 -5.23 13.70
N PHE A 6 -0.96 -4.63 12.52
CA PHE A 6 -0.40 -5.33 11.36
C PHE A 6 1.11 -5.11 11.17
N GLY A 7 1.65 -4.00 11.66
CA GLY A 7 3.07 -3.67 11.54
C GLY A 7 3.96 -4.43 12.54
N LEU A 8 3.52 -4.58 13.80
CA LEU A 8 4.32 -5.26 14.82
C LEU A 8 4.62 -6.73 14.46
N PRO A 9 3.67 -7.55 13.97
CA PRO A 9 3.98 -8.89 13.50
C PRO A 9 5.03 -8.92 12.39
N LEU A 10 4.94 -8.03 11.40
CA LEU A 10 5.94 -7.92 10.32
C LEU A 10 7.30 -7.53 10.86
N GLU A 11 7.34 -6.56 11.77
CA GLU A 11 8.57 -6.09 12.40
C GLU A 11 9.26 -7.20 13.20
N MET A 12 8.52 -8.00 13.96
CA MET A 12 9.08 -9.13 14.72
C MET A 12 9.69 -10.21 13.82
N VAL A 13 9.11 -10.45 12.63
CA VAL A 13 9.57 -11.51 11.71
C VAL A 13 10.66 -11.02 10.75
N HIS A 14 10.54 -9.79 10.24
CA HIS A 14 11.38 -9.29 9.15
C HIS A 14 12.33 -8.17 9.57
N GLY A 15 12.05 -7.50 10.68
CA GLY A 15 12.83 -6.39 11.24
C GLY A 15 12.27 -5.02 10.87
N SER A 16 12.46 -4.05 11.76
CA SER A 16 11.85 -2.72 11.73
C SER A 16 12.16 -1.93 10.46
N VAL A 17 13.39 -1.98 9.97
CA VAL A 17 13.81 -1.23 8.78
C VAL A 17 13.01 -1.64 7.54
N ARG A 18 12.82 -2.95 7.33
CA ARG A 18 12.09 -3.46 6.15
C ARG A 18 10.61 -3.07 6.23
N THR A 19 10.00 -3.25 7.40
CA THR A 19 8.61 -2.86 7.66
C THR A 19 8.41 -1.35 7.49
N GLY A 20 9.34 -0.54 8.00
CA GLY A 20 9.31 0.92 7.86
C GLY A 20 9.43 1.39 6.41
N VAL A 21 10.33 0.80 5.62
CA VAL A 21 10.46 1.11 4.18
C VAL A 21 9.17 0.75 3.43
N ILE A 22 8.56 -0.39 3.73
CA ILE A 22 7.30 -0.80 3.10
C ILE A 22 6.17 0.17 3.45
N TYR A 23 6.06 0.56 4.73
CA TYR A 23 5.06 1.54 5.17
C TYR A 23 5.24 2.88 4.44
N MET A 24 6.47 3.40 4.37
CA MET A 24 6.76 4.66 3.69
C MET A 24 6.51 4.58 2.18
N ALA A 25 6.86 3.47 1.53
CA ALA A 25 6.52 3.23 0.13
C ALA A 25 5.01 3.27 -0.09
N GLY A 26 4.22 2.73 0.84
CA GLY A 26 2.76 2.81 0.83
C GLY A 26 2.23 4.24 0.92
N VAL A 27 2.78 5.05 1.83
CA VAL A 27 2.39 6.47 1.97
C VAL A 27 2.71 7.25 0.70
N LEU A 28 3.92 7.07 0.13
CA LEU A 28 4.32 7.70 -1.12
C LEU A 28 3.43 7.26 -2.29
N ALA A 29 3.15 5.97 -2.39
CA ALA A 29 2.31 5.44 -3.45
C ALA A 29 0.87 5.92 -3.35
N GLY A 30 0.33 5.99 -2.13
CA GLY A 30 -0.99 6.55 -1.85
C GLY A 30 -1.08 8.00 -2.33
N SER A 31 -0.08 8.81 -1.99
CA SER A 31 -0.01 10.20 -2.42
C SER A 31 0.10 10.35 -3.95
N LEU A 32 1.01 9.61 -4.59
CA LEU A 32 1.18 9.64 -6.04
C LEU A 32 -0.08 9.16 -6.76
N GLY A 33 -0.68 8.05 -6.31
CA GLY A 33 -1.89 7.50 -6.88
C GLY A 33 -3.05 8.49 -6.85
N THR A 34 -3.32 9.07 -5.69
CA THR A 34 -4.41 10.05 -5.55
C THR A 34 -4.14 11.31 -6.36
N SER A 35 -2.91 11.81 -6.42
CA SER A 35 -2.58 12.98 -7.25
C SER A 35 -2.83 12.78 -8.74
N VAL A 36 -2.76 11.53 -9.22
CA VAL A 36 -3.03 11.18 -10.63
C VAL A 36 -4.53 11.12 -10.91
N VAL A 37 -5.30 10.52 -10.00
CA VAL A 37 -6.73 10.26 -10.22
C VAL A 37 -7.60 11.44 -9.81
N ASP A 38 -7.29 12.04 -8.67
CA ASP A 38 -8.04 13.13 -8.04
C ASP A 38 -7.07 14.27 -7.65
N SER A 39 -6.60 15.04 -8.64
CA SER A 39 -5.58 16.09 -8.42
C SER A 39 -6.06 17.28 -7.57
N GLU A 40 -7.37 17.48 -7.50
CA GLU A 40 -8.00 18.65 -6.85
C GLU A 40 -8.29 18.46 -5.35
N VAL A 41 -8.03 17.26 -4.81
CA VAL A 41 -8.36 16.95 -3.42
C VAL A 41 -7.15 16.98 -2.50
N TYR A 42 -7.33 17.53 -1.30
CA TYR A 42 -6.33 17.44 -0.25
C TYR A 42 -6.38 16.05 0.39
N LEU A 43 -5.31 15.27 0.17
CA LEU A 43 -5.15 13.96 0.81
C LEU A 43 -4.29 14.08 2.08
N VAL A 44 -4.84 13.63 3.21
CA VAL A 44 -4.09 13.46 4.45
C VAL A 44 -4.43 12.11 5.07
N GLY A 45 -3.41 11.32 5.41
CA GLY A 45 -3.63 10.09 6.13
C GLY A 45 -2.45 9.12 6.15
N ALA A 46 -2.41 8.31 7.19
CA ALA A 46 -1.48 7.18 7.33
C ALA A 46 -1.96 5.92 6.58
N SER A 47 -3.19 5.93 6.06
CA SER A 47 -3.87 4.71 5.62
C SER A 47 -3.23 4.06 4.39
N GLY A 48 -2.62 4.82 3.46
CA GLY A 48 -1.82 4.24 2.37
C GLY A 48 -0.69 3.35 2.90
N GLY A 49 -0.03 3.76 3.98
CA GLY A 49 0.96 2.93 4.68
C GLY A 49 0.35 1.72 5.39
N VAL A 50 -0.84 1.85 5.98
CA VAL A 50 -1.56 0.72 6.58
C VAL A 50 -1.92 -0.34 5.54
N TYR A 51 -2.43 0.08 4.38
CA TYR A 51 -2.73 -0.84 3.27
C TYR A 51 -1.46 -1.47 2.69
N ALA A 52 -0.34 -0.76 2.71
CA ALA A 52 0.95 -1.37 2.40
C ALA A 52 1.34 -2.45 3.41
N LEU A 53 1.13 -2.24 4.71
CA LEU A 53 1.38 -3.26 5.74
C LEU A 53 0.45 -4.46 5.58
N LEU A 54 -0.84 -4.25 5.29
CA LEU A 54 -1.80 -5.33 5.00
C LEU A 54 -1.35 -6.16 3.79
N ALA A 55 -0.94 -5.51 2.70
CA ALA A 55 -0.44 -6.20 1.53
C ALA A 55 0.93 -6.88 1.77
N ALA A 56 1.76 -6.31 2.64
CA ALA A 56 3.02 -6.92 3.06
C ALA A 56 2.80 -8.19 3.89
N GLN A 57 1.71 -8.29 4.66
CA GLN A 57 1.32 -9.53 5.30
C GLN A 57 1.03 -10.62 4.26
N VAL A 58 0.36 -10.28 3.17
CA VAL A 58 0.13 -11.20 2.04
C VAL A 58 1.45 -11.59 1.39
N ALA A 59 2.34 -10.63 1.12
CA ALA A 59 3.68 -10.91 0.59
C ALA A 59 4.51 -11.82 1.50
N SER A 60 4.46 -11.62 2.81
CA SER A 60 5.11 -12.46 3.82
C SER A 60 4.62 -13.90 3.72
N VAL A 61 3.30 -14.09 3.69
CA VAL A 61 2.68 -15.42 3.58
C VAL A 61 3.05 -16.06 2.26
N LEU A 62 2.96 -15.34 1.12
CA LEU A 62 3.33 -15.86 -0.21
C LEU A 62 4.79 -16.35 -0.28
N LEU A 63 5.71 -15.64 0.37
CA LEU A 63 7.13 -16.00 0.40
C LEU A 63 7.44 -17.16 1.36
N ASN A 64 6.55 -17.45 2.32
CA ASN A 64 6.83 -18.32 3.46
C ASN A 64 5.67 -19.28 3.78
N LEU A 65 4.91 -19.69 2.75
CA LEU A 65 3.68 -20.48 2.91
C LEU A 65 3.91 -21.75 3.74
N GLU A 66 5.00 -22.46 3.47
CA GLU A 66 5.31 -23.73 4.10
C GLU A 66 5.85 -23.56 5.54
N GLN A 67 6.44 -22.40 5.86
CA GLN A 67 7.11 -22.15 7.13
C GLN A 67 6.19 -21.45 8.15
N MET A 68 5.15 -20.74 7.69
CA MET A 68 4.26 -19.98 8.57
C MET A 68 3.13 -20.85 9.13
N ARG A 69 3.29 -21.36 10.36
CA ARG A 69 2.26 -22.13 11.09
C ARG A 69 0.89 -21.44 11.15
N HIS A 70 0.86 -20.11 11.21
CA HIS A 70 -0.38 -19.33 11.31
C HIS A 70 -0.60 -18.39 10.10
N GLY A 71 0.03 -18.67 8.95
CA GLY A 71 -0.09 -17.83 7.76
C GLY A 71 -1.55 -17.67 7.27
N ILE A 72 -2.35 -18.73 7.40
CA ILE A 72 -3.78 -18.69 7.05
C ILE A 72 -4.56 -17.73 7.96
N LEU A 73 -4.33 -17.78 9.28
CA LEU A 73 -4.99 -16.88 10.24
C LEU A 73 -4.63 -15.41 9.98
N GLN A 74 -3.36 -15.16 9.64
CA GLN A 74 -2.89 -13.83 9.23
C GLN A 74 -3.61 -13.34 7.97
N LEU A 75 -3.75 -14.21 6.96
CA LEU A 75 -4.48 -13.87 5.73
C LEU A 75 -5.97 -13.63 6.01
N MET A 76 -6.60 -14.46 6.84
CA MET A 76 -7.99 -14.27 7.26
C MET A 76 -8.19 -12.94 7.99
N ALA A 77 -7.27 -12.54 8.86
CA ALA A 77 -7.34 -11.26 9.55
C ALA A 77 -7.25 -10.07 8.60
N VAL A 78 -6.37 -10.14 7.59
CA VAL A 78 -6.27 -9.13 6.53
C VAL A 78 -7.56 -9.07 5.71
N ILE A 79 -8.06 -10.22 5.27
CA ILE A 79 -9.28 -10.33 4.47
C ILE A 79 -10.47 -9.75 5.25
N LEU A 80 -10.67 -10.18 6.50
CA LEU A 80 -11.74 -9.68 7.36
C LEU A 80 -11.66 -8.17 7.53
N PHE A 81 -10.47 -7.63 7.81
CA PHE A 81 -10.27 -6.20 7.97
C PHE A 81 -10.65 -5.43 6.69
N VAL A 82 -10.15 -5.87 5.52
CA VAL A 82 -10.43 -5.21 4.23
C VAL A 82 -11.93 -5.26 3.89
N PHE A 83 -12.59 -6.39 4.15
CA PHE A 83 -14.03 -6.51 3.94
C PHE A 83 -14.83 -5.59 4.87
N CYS A 84 -14.45 -5.50 6.15
CA CYS A 84 -15.10 -4.59 7.09
C CYS A 84 -14.89 -3.12 6.71
N ASP A 85 -13.67 -2.74 6.29
CA ASP A 85 -13.37 -1.38 5.84
C ASP A 85 -14.18 -0.99 4.59
N LEU A 86 -14.20 -1.87 3.58
CA LEU A 86 -15.00 -1.67 2.37
C LEU A 86 -16.50 -1.63 2.69
N GLY A 87 -16.99 -2.54 3.53
CA GLY A 87 -18.39 -2.58 3.94
C GLY A 87 -18.81 -1.30 4.68
N TYR A 88 -17.95 -0.79 5.56
CA TYR A 88 -18.18 0.48 6.25
C TYR A 88 -18.24 1.64 5.25
N ALA A 89 -17.28 1.73 4.34
CA ALA A 89 -17.24 2.78 3.32
C ALA A 89 -18.48 2.78 2.41
N LEU A 90 -18.98 1.60 2.03
CA LEU A 90 -20.21 1.49 1.24
C LEU A 90 -21.45 1.88 2.04
N TYR A 91 -21.49 1.56 3.32
CA TYR A 91 -22.61 1.89 4.20
C TYR A 91 -22.67 3.39 4.55
N SER A 92 -21.52 4.03 4.74
CA SER A 92 -21.44 5.44 5.16
C SER A 92 -21.49 6.44 4.00
N ARG A 93 -21.38 5.98 2.76
CA ARG A 93 -21.26 6.84 1.56
C ARG A 93 -22.32 7.94 1.48
N ASP A 94 -23.59 7.57 1.56
CA ASP A 94 -24.69 8.53 1.42
C ASP A 94 -24.72 9.54 2.59
N LEU A 95 -24.34 9.08 3.79
CA LEU A 95 -24.28 9.93 4.98
C LEU A 95 -23.14 10.95 4.92
N GLU A 96 -22.00 10.56 4.35
CA GLU A 96 -20.84 11.44 4.18
C GLU A 96 -21.12 12.55 3.16
N GLU A 97 -21.82 12.21 2.07
CA GLU A 97 -22.24 13.17 1.04
C GLU A 97 -23.26 14.17 1.58
N LEU A 98 -24.26 13.71 2.34
CA LEU A 98 -25.26 14.58 2.99
C LEU A 98 -24.65 15.54 4.02
N GLN A 99 -23.55 15.15 4.67
CA GLN A 99 -22.93 15.91 5.78
C GLN A 99 -21.65 16.64 5.40
N ALA A 100 -21.28 16.66 4.11
CA ALA A 100 -20.04 17.25 3.59
C ALA A 100 -18.79 16.80 4.39
N ARG A 101 -18.77 15.53 4.83
CA ARG A 101 -17.65 14.98 5.59
C ARG A 101 -16.47 14.68 4.65
N PRO A 102 -15.21 14.76 5.15
CA PRO A 102 -14.05 14.33 4.38
C PRO A 102 -14.21 12.86 3.98
N THR A 103 -14.10 12.57 2.69
CA THR A 103 -14.21 11.21 2.16
C THR A 103 -12.87 10.49 2.21
N VAL A 104 -12.92 9.16 2.32
CA VAL A 104 -11.72 8.32 2.33
C VAL A 104 -11.26 8.06 0.89
N SER A 105 -10.00 8.36 0.58
CA SER A 105 -9.44 8.07 -0.76
C SER A 105 -9.12 6.58 -0.90
N TYR A 106 -9.96 5.87 -1.64
CA TYR A 106 -9.74 4.44 -1.93
C TYR A 106 -8.56 4.23 -2.90
N ILE A 107 -8.27 5.22 -3.75
CA ILE A 107 -7.07 5.22 -4.59
C ILE A 107 -5.80 5.17 -3.73
N ALA A 108 -5.77 5.92 -2.61
CA ALA A 108 -4.63 5.89 -1.69
C ALA A 108 -4.47 4.50 -1.04
N HIS A 109 -5.58 3.83 -0.70
CA HIS A 109 -5.56 2.47 -0.16
C HIS A 109 -5.06 1.46 -1.19
N MET A 110 -5.57 1.51 -2.42
CA MET A 110 -5.22 0.58 -3.48
C MET A 110 -3.75 0.69 -3.92
N THR A 111 -3.27 1.92 -4.10
CA THR A 111 -1.88 2.16 -4.51
C THR A 111 -0.90 1.93 -3.36
N GLY A 112 -1.31 2.20 -2.12
CA GLY A 112 -0.61 1.75 -0.91
C GLY A 112 -0.46 0.23 -0.86
N ALA A 113 -1.54 -0.52 -1.10
CA ALA A 113 -1.50 -1.99 -1.17
C ALA A 113 -0.60 -2.50 -2.31
N LEU A 114 -0.63 -1.87 -3.48
CA LEU A 114 0.27 -2.19 -4.60
C LEU A 114 1.74 -2.04 -4.19
N ALA A 115 2.08 -0.93 -3.53
CA ALA A 115 3.43 -0.70 -3.00
C ALA A 115 3.80 -1.73 -1.92
N GLY A 116 2.89 -2.02 -1.00
CA GLY A 116 3.10 -3.03 0.04
C GLY A 116 3.39 -4.43 -0.50
N LEU A 117 2.63 -4.85 -1.51
CA LEU A 117 2.83 -6.15 -2.16
C LEU A 117 4.15 -6.17 -2.94
N SER A 118 4.40 -5.17 -3.78
CA SER A 118 5.62 -5.12 -4.61
C SER A 118 6.88 -4.96 -3.77
N VAL A 119 6.95 -3.95 -2.90
CA VAL A 119 8.11 -3.70 -2.03
C VAL A 119 8.25 -4.82 -0.99
N GLY A 120 7.14 -5.38 -0.49
CA GLY A 120 7.16 -6.54 0.39
C GLY A 120 7.79 -7.76 -0.27
N LEU A 121 7.39 -8.07 -1.51
CA LEU A 121 8.01 -9.12 -2.34
C LEU A 121 9.46 -8.83 -2.72
N LEU A 122 9.98 -7.62 -2.52
CA LEU A 122 11.40 -7.26 -2.70
C LEU A 122 12.19 -7.30 -1.40
N LEU A 123 11.60 -6.90 -0.28
CA LEU A 123 12.33 -6.65 0.95
C LEU A 123 12.10 -7.69 2.04
N LEU A 124 10.99 -8.40 2.09
CA LEU A 124 10.73 -9.36 3.18
C LEU A 124 11.68 -10.56 3.13
N ARG A 125 11.84 -11.27 4.24
CA ARG A 125 12.74 -12.43 4.35
C ARG A 125 12.02 -13.70 3.90
N GLN A 126 12.77 -14.60 3.27
CA GLN A 126 12.39 -16.01 3.11
C GLN A 126 12.94 -16.79 4.31
N LEU A 127 12.08 -17.55 4.99
CA LEU A 127 12.35 -18.21 6.26
C LEU A 127 13.06 -19.56 6.08
N ASP A 128 12.96 -20.16 4.89
CA ASP A 128 13.65 -21.40 4.49
C ASP A 128 15.11 -21.20 4.09
N GLY A 129 15.56 -19.93 4.00
CA GLY A 129 16.89 -19.59 3.48
C GLY A 129 17.02 -19.77 1.95
N GLY A 130 15.92 -20.04 1.26
CA GLY A 130 15.87 -20.20 -0.19
C GLY A 130 16.19 -18.90 -0.94
N LEU A 131 16.56 -19.04 -2.21
CA LEU A 131 16.74 -17.90 -3.10
C LEU A 131 15.40 -17.46 -3.67
N ARG A 132 15.14 -16.15 -3.67
CA ARG A 132 13.91 -15.62 -4.25
C ARG A 132 13.93 -15.88 -5.76
N PRO A 133 12.83 -16.38 -6.36
CA PRO A 133 12.76 -16.56 -7.81
C PRO A 133 13.10 -15.25 -8.53
N ARG A 134 14.03 -15.32 -9.51
CA ARG A 134 14.48 -14.14 -10.27
C ARG A 134 13.31 -13.41 -10.92
N LEU A 135 12.37 -14.16 -11.50
CA LEU A 135 11.17 -13.61 -12.12
C LEU A 135 10.33 -12.78 -11.14
N LEU A 136 10.04 -13.34 -9.95
CA LEU A 136 9.26 -12.65 -8.92
C LEU A 136 9.91 -11.34 -8.50
N ARG A 137 11.24 -11.33 -8.33
CA ARG A 137 12.00 -10.13 -7.98
C ARG A 137 11.92 -9.07 -9.10
N TRP A 138 12.12 -9.46 -10.35
CA TRP A 138 12.07 -8.52 -11.48
C TRP A 138 10.66 -7.99 -11.73
N LEU A 139 9.63 -8.81 -11.57
CA LEU A 139 8.24 -8.37 -11.67
C LEU A 139 7.90 -7.36 -10.57
N ALA A 140 8.22 -7.68 -9.32
CA ALA A 140 7.95 -6.78 -8.19
C ALA A 140 8.72 -5.44 -8.33
N LEU A 141 9.98 -5.49 -8.78
CA LEU A 141 10.78 -4.29 -9.06
C LEU A 141 10.20 -3.50 -10.23
N GLY A 142 9.80 -4.17 -11.31
CA GLY A 142 9.21 -3.56 -12.49
C GLY A 142 7.92 -2.83 -12.15
N VAL A 143 7.01 -3.47 -11.41
CA VAL A 143 5.75 -2.87 -10.96
C VAL A 143 5.99 -1.64 -10.10
N TRP A 144 6.85 -1.75 -9.07
CA TRP A 144 7.16 -0.63 -8.18
C TRP A 144 7.80 0.55 -8.91
N SER A 145 8.77 0.26 -9.78
CA SER A 145 9.51 1.29 -10.52
C SER A 145 8.63 1.97 -11.56
N ALA A 146 7.85 1.20 -12.33
CA ALA A 146 6.95 1.75 -13.34
C ALA A 146 5.89 2.65 -12.71
N PHE A 147 5.25 2.21 -11.61
CA PHE A 147 4.28 3.01 -10.89
C PHE A 147 4.87 4.32 -10.36
N SER A 148 6.04 4.25 -9.72
CA SER A 148 6.71 5.42 -9.14
C SER A 148 7.16 6.42 -10.20
N VAL A 149 7.80 5.93 -11.28
CA VAL A 149 8.27 6.78 -12.39
C VAL A 149 7.09 7.46 -13.07
N PHE A 150 6.02 6.72 -13.35
CA PHE A 150 4.82 7.28 -13.96
C PHE A 150 4.20 8.37 -13.07
N GLY A 151 3.97 8.11 -11.78
CA GLY A 151 3.38 9.09 -10.86
C GLY A 151 4.22 10.36 -10.73
N ILE A 152 5.55 10.22 -10.63
CA ILE A 152 6.46 11.37 -10.55
C ILE A 152 6.44 12.17 -11.86
N ALA A 153 6.54 11.50 -13.02
CA ALA A 153 6.54 12.17 -14.31
C ALA A 153 5.22 12.91 -14.56
N PHE A 154 4.08 12.29 -14.23
CA PHE A 154 2.76 12.91 -14.34
C PHE A 154 2.66 14.20 -13.53
N ASN A 155 3.06 14.16 -12.25
CA ASN A 155 3.05 15.34 -11.39
C ASN A 155 3.96 16.46 -11.89
N LEU A 156 5.16 16.10 -12.37
CA LEU A 156 6.11 17.07 -12.91
C LEU A 156 5.56 17.75 -14.17
N ILE A 157 5.03 16.97 -15.12
CA ILE A 157 4.47 17.49 -16.37
C ILE A 157 3.28 18.42 -16.09
N ASN A 158 2.37 18.02 -15.19
CA ASN A 158 1.20 18.84 -14.86
C ASN A 158 1.60 20.14 -14.17
N THR A 159 2.57 20.09 -13.26
CA THR A 159 3.05 21.29 -12.57
C THR A 159 3.68 22.28 -13.56
N VAL A 160 4.54 21.80 -14.45
CA VAL A 160 5.18 22.66 -15.48
C VAL A 160 4.14 23.21 -16.46
N THR A 161 3.18 22.39 -16.89
CA THR A 161 2.13 22.84 -17.83
C THR A 161 1.25 23.91 -17.19
N ALA A 162 0.87 23.75 -15.92
CA ALA A 162 0.09 24.74 -15.20
C ALA A 162 0.84 26.08 -15.05
N GLN A 163 2.16 26.05 -14.82
CA GLN A 163 2.98 27.26 -14.78
C GLN A 163 3.02 27.98 -16.14
N LEU A 164 3.22 27.24 -17.23
CA LEU A 164 3.29 27.80 -18.59
C LEU A 164 1.96 28.41 -19.05
N LEU A 165 0.82 27.87 -18.60
CA LEU A 165 -0.51 28.41 -18.93
C LEU A 165 -0.89 29.62 -18.07
N ALA A 166 -0.17 29.87 -16.98
CA ALA A 166 -0.41 31.00 -16.09
C ALA A 166 0.39 32.27 -16.48
N GLU A 167 1.34 32.14 -17.41
CA GLU A 167 2.10 33.23 -18.05
C GLU A 167 1.38 33.78 -19.29
#